data_AF-A0A2D5VLZ1-F1
#
_entry.id   AF-A0A2D5VLZ1-F1
#
_cell.length_a   1.000
_cell.length_b   1.000
_cell.length_c   1.000
_cell.angle_alpha   90.00
_cell.angle_beta   90.00
_cell.angle_gamma   90.00
#
_symmetry.space_group_name_H-M   'P 1'
#
loop_
_entity.id
_entity.type
_entity.pdbx_description
1 polymer ?
#
loop_
_entity_poly.entity_id
_entity_poly.type
_entity_poly.pdbx_seq_one_letter_code
_entity_poly.pdbx_strand_id
1 'polypeptide(L)'
;SATPYPDDFEAAWSAYPKRAGGNPKKSAFKAWSARRKQGVPAETMQAGVERYAEYIRTKGDERTEFVMQAQRFFGPNAEYDNDWLPPAARTPQRQDGRMGFAQPMPVGSYGTNDLELPAWARD
;
A
#
# COMPACT_ATOMS: atom_id res chain seq x y z
N SER A 1 1.50 -31.85 13.58
CA SER A 1 2.81 -31.35 13.12
C SER A 1 3.12 -30.06 13.86
N ALA A 2 4.22 -30.00 14.62
CA ALA A 2 4.63 -28.76 15.26
C ALA A 2 5.22 -27.84 14.19
N THR A 3 4.70 -26.62 14.06
CA THR A 3 5.30 -25.57 13.22
C THR A 3 6.71 -25.27 13.76
N PRO A 4 7.70 -24.99 12.89
CA PRO A 4 9.05 -24.63 13.34
C PRO A 4 9.13 -23.23 13.95
N TYR A 5 7.99 -22.54 14.07
CA TYR A 5 7.88 -21.20 14.59
C TYR A 5 6.91 -21.20 15.78
N PRO A 6 7.12 -20.31 16.77
CA PRO A 6 6.20 -20.13 17.88
C PRO A 6 4.81 -19.66 17.41
N ASP A 7 3.78 -20.02 18.17
CA ASP A 7 2.38 -19.74 17.83
C ASP A 7 2.08 -18.24 17.72
N ASP A 8 2.74 -17.40 18.53
CA ASP A 8 2.58 -15.95 18.49
C ASP A 8 3.02 -15.35 17.14
N PHE A 9 4.14 -15.82 16.61
CA PHE A 9 4.63 -15.45 15.29
C PHE A 9 3.76 -16.03 14.18
N GLU A 10 3.25 -17.25 14.32
CA GLU A 10 2.33 -17.85 13.33
C GLU A 10 1.02 -17.06 13.23
N ALA A 11 0.47 -16.62 14.36
CA ALA A 11 -0.70 -15.75 14.40
C ALA A 11 -0.44 -14.42 13.68
N ALA A 12 0.65 -13.73 14.03
CA ALA A 12 1.05 -12.49 13.37
C ALA A 12 1.34 -12.69 11.86
N TRP A 13 1.99 -13.78 11.49
CA TRP A 13 2.29 -14.11 10.10
C TRP A 13 1.03 -14.37 9.27
N SER A 14 0.05 -15.07 9.86
CA SER A 14 -1.23 -15.36 9.23
C SER A 14 -2.06 -14.09 8.99
N ALA A 15 -2.02 -13.16 9.95
CA ALA A 15 -2.70 -11.86 9.86
C ALA A 15 -2.01 -10.88 8.88
N TYR A 16 -0.72 -11.08 8.60
CA TYR A 16 0.06 -10.17 7.77
C TYR A 16 -0.48 -10.11 6.32
N PRO A 17 -0.67 -8.90 5.75
CA PRO A 17 -1.25 -8.77 4.41
C PRO A 17 -0.39 -9.47 3.35
N LYS A 18 -1.05 -10.15 2.40
CA LYS A 18 -0.37 -10.86 1.31
C LYS A 18 0.32 -9.85 0.39
N ARG A 19 1.56 -10.13 0.02
CA ARG A 19 2.40 -9.30 -0.85
C ARG A 19 2.59 -9.97 -2.22
N ALA A 20 2.65 -9.19 -3.31
CA ALA A 20 3.22 -9.67 -4.58
C ALA A 20 4.75 -9.59 -4.54
N GLY A 21 5.39 -10.70 -4.93
CA GLY A 21 6.84 -10.86 -4.85
C GLY A 21 7.31 -11.40 -3.49
N GLY A 22 8.62 -11.37 -3.27
CA GLY A 22 9.23 -12.04 -2.11
C GLY A 22 8.81 -11.49 -0.75
N ASN A 23 8.43 -12.39 0.17
CA ASN A 23 8.29 -12.13 1.61
C ASN A 23 8.80 -13.35 2.39
N PRO A 24 10.13 -13.52 2.57
CA PRO A 24 10.70 -14.73 3.15
C PRO A 24 10.39 -14.85 4.66
N LYS A 25 9.54 -15.82 5.02
CA LYS A 25 9.10 -16.08 6.41
C LYS A 25 10.25 -16.23 7.40
N LYS A 26 11.34 -16.91 7.01
CA LYS A 26 12.53 -17.09 7.85
C LYS A 26 13.20 -15.77 8.22
N SER A 27 13.33 -14.83 7.27
CA SER A 27 13.92 -13.51 7.52
C SER A 27 13.02 -12.66 8.41
N ALA A 28 11.70 -12.72 8.19
CA ALA A 28 10.72 -12.06 9.06
C ALA A 28 10.78 -12.61 10.50
N PHE A 29 10.88 -13.93 10.66
CA PHE A 29 11.02 -14.56 11.98
C PHE A 29 12.32 -14.16 12.70
N LYS A 30 13.43 -14.03 11.96
CA LYS A 30 14.70 -13.54 12.53
C LYS A 30 14.54 -12.11 13.08
N ALA A 31 13.84 -11.24 12.34
CA ALA A 31 13.57 -9.87 12.76
C ALA A 31 12.64 -9.83 14.00
N TRP A 32 11.52 -10.56 13.95
CA TRP A 32 10.59 -10.75 15.09
C TRP A 32 11.32 -11.22 16.35
N SER A 33 12.12 -12.28 16.21
CA SER A 33 12.88 -12.85 17.34
C SER A 33 13.86 -11.86 17.94
N ALA A 34 14.46 -10.98 17.13
CA ALA A 34 15.32 -9.92 17.64
C ALA A 34 14.54 -8.91 18.49
N ARG A 35 13.30 -8.57 18.12
CA ARG A 35 12.41 -7.71 18.94
C ARG A 35 12.01 -8.39 20.25
N ARG A 36 11.65 -9.68 20.20
CA ARG A 36 11.34 -10.49 21.41
C ARG A 36 12.53 -10.49 22.39
N LYS A 37 13.75 -10.64 21.88
CA LYS A 37 14.99 -10.58 22.71
C LYS A 37 15.25 -9.19 23.32
N GLN A 38 14.73 -8.13 22.71
CA GLN A 38 14.80 -6.76 23.24
C GLN A 38 13.69 -6.47 24.26
N GLY A 39 12.84 -7.44 24.57
CA GLY A 39 11.75 -7.29 25.53
C GLY A 39 10.43 -6.81 24.93
N VAL A 40 10.33 -6.67 23.60
CA VAL A 40 9.06 -6.30 22.95
C VAL A 40 8.04 -7.44 23.11
N PRO A 41 6.86 -7.17 23.68
CA PRO A 41 5.79 -8.16 23.77
C PRO A 41 5.33 -8.61 22.38
N ALA A 42 4.96 -9.89 22.24
CA ALA A 42 4.42 -10.42 20.99
C ALA A 42 3.11 -9.71 20.60
N GLU A 43 2.27 -9.42 21.61
CA GLU A 43 1.01 -8.70 21.47
C GLU A 43 1.19 -7.32 20.84
N THR A 44 2.26 -6.59 21.20
CA THR A 44 2.59 -5.28 20.61
C THR A 44 2.82 -5.40 19.10
N MET A 45 3.64 -6.36 18.70
CA MET A 45 3.93 -6.57 17.28
C MET A 45 2.70 -7.09 16.52
N GLN A 46 1.92 -7.99 17.14
CA GLN A 46 0.68 -8.50 16.55
C GLN A 46 -0.35 -7.37 16.34
N ALA A 47 -0.58 -6.53 17.34
CA ALA A 47 -1.48 -5.37 17.21
C ALA A 47 -1.02 -4.42 16.11
N GLY A 48 0.30 -4.23 15.94
CA GLY A 48 0.85 -3.49 14.80
C GLY A 48 0.53 -4.14 13.45
N VAL A 49 0.62 -5.47 13.34
CA VAL A 49 0.23 -6.20 12.13
C VAL A 49 -1.25 -6.00 11.81
N GLU A 50 -2.11 -6.07 12.81
CA GLU A 50 -3.57 -5.91 12.64
C GLU A 50 -3.90 -4.52 12.09
N ARG A 51 -3.33 -3.45 12.66
CA ARG A 51 -3.49 -2.08 12.13
C ARG A 51 -2.97 -1.95 10.70
N TYR A 52 -1.78 -2.49 10.43
CA TYR A 52 -1.19 -2.44 9.11
C TYR A 52 -2.00 -3.23 8.06
N ALA A 53 -2.54 -4.39 8.43
CA ALA A 53 -3.40 -5.19 7.56
C ALA A 53 -4.68 -4.42 7.19
N GLU A 54 -5.31 -3.74 8.15
CA GLU A 54 -6.46 -2.88 7.90
C GLU A 54 -6.11 -1.71 6.98
N TYR A 55 -4.99 -1.02 7.24
CA TYR A 55 -4.51 0.07 6.38
C TYR A 55 -4.34 -0.37 4.92
N ILE A 56 -3.67 -1.50 4.68
CA ILE A 56 -3.46 -2.04 3.33
C ILE A 56 -4.79 -2.45 2.67
N ARG A 57 -5.70 -3.07 3.43
CA ARG A 57 -7.01 -3.46 2.93
C ARG A 57 -7.86 -2.26 2.54
N THR A 58 -7.93 -1.22 3.37
CA THR A 58 -8.70 0.00 3.08
C THR A 58 -8.10 0.76 1.91
N LYS A 59 -6.78 0.73 1.74
CA LYS A 59 -6.11 1.33 0.57
C LYS A 59 -6.34 0.54 -0.73
N GLY A 60 -6.67 -0.74 -0.64
CA GLY A 60 -6.85 -1.63 -1.79
C GLY A 60 -5.53 -2.23 -2.31
N ASP A 61 -4.47 -2.21 -1.49
CA ASP A 61 -3.11 -2.61 -1.90
C ASP A 61 -2.77 -4.06 -1.52
N GLU A 62 -3.72 -4.86 -1.04
CA GLU A 62 -3.49 -6.29 -0.78
C GLU A 62 -3.01 -7.01 -2.06
N ARG A 63 -2.07 -7.94 -1.91
CA ARG A 63 -1.46 -8.72 -3.00
C ARG A 63 -0.74 -7.86 -4.05
N THR A 64 -0.32 -6.64 -3.70
CA THR A 64 0.54 -5.80 -4.53
C THR A 64 1.98 -5.81 -4.01
N GLU A 65 2.91 -5.25 -4.78
CA GLU A 65 4.30 -5.06 -4.36
C GLU A 65 4.47 -4.00 -3.28
N PHE A 66 3.47 -3.12 -3.11
CA PHE A 66 3.43 -2.03 -2.14
C PHE A 66 3.24 -2.50 -0.70
N VAL A 67 2.80 -3.74 -0.50
CA VAL A 67 2.82 -4.35 0.83
C VAL A 67 4.28 -4.46 1.29
N MET A 68 4.59 -3.78 2.40
CA MET A 68 5.87 -3.86 3.09
C MET A 68 6.25 -5.31 3.39
N GLN A 69 7.51 -5.66 3.13
CA GLN A 69 8.05 -6.96 3.52
C GLN A 69 8.08 -7.10 5.05
N ALA A 70 7.69 -8.26 5.57
CA ALA A 70 7.60 -8.49 7.01
C ALA A 70 8.96 -8.38 7.74
N GLN A 71 10.07 -8.67 7.05
CA GLN A 71 11.41 -8.48 7.61
C GLN A 71 11.74 -7.00 7.92
N ARG A 72 11.23 -6.07 7.11
CA ARG A 72 11.38 -4.64 7.35
C ARG A 72 10.42 -4.22 8.47
N PHE A 73 9.20 -4.74 8.42
CA PHE A 73 8.16 -4.42 9.38
C PHE A 73 8.57 -4.74 10.82
N PHE A 74 9.07 -5.97 11.07
CA PHE A 74 9.63 -6.38 12.36
C PHE A 74 11.10 -5.99 12.55
N GLY A 75 11.65 -5.17 11.65
CA GLY A 75 13.04 -4.76 11.64
C GLY A 75 13.38 -3.75 12.74
N PRO A 76 14.63 -3.23 12.75
CA PRO A 76 15.09 -2.27 13.75
C PRO A 76 14.28 -0.98 13.83
N ASN A 77 13.64 -0.58 12.72
CA ASN A 77 12.79 0.61 12.66
C ASN A 77 11.43 0.42 13.35
N ALA A 78 11.11 -0.80 13.82
CA ALA A 78 9.89 -1.10 14.57
C ALA A 78 8.62 -0.56 13.91
N GLU A 79 8.41 -0.86 12.63
CA GLU A 79 7.27 -0.32 11.86
C GLU A 79 5.91 -0.75 12.43
N TYR A 80 5.87 -1.78 13.29
CA TYR A 80 4.70 -2.19 14.07
C TYR A 80 4.27 -1.17 15.14
N ASP A 81 5.13 -0.22 15.52
CA ASP A 81 4.80 0.85 16.49
C ASP A 81 4.07 2.04 15.83
N ASN A 82 4.01 2.09 14.49
CA ASN A 82 3.25 3.12 13.80
C ASN A 82 1.72 2.92 13.99
N ASP A 83 0.98 4.03 13.87
CA ASP A 83 -0.47 4.04 14.03
C ASP A 83 -1.20 3.34 12.87
N TRP A 84 -0.64 3.38 11.66
CA TRP A 84 -1.24 2.83 10.43
C TRP A 84 -2.71 3.22 10.26
N LEU A 85 -3.03 4.51 10.42
CA LEU A 85 -4.40 4.99 10.31
C LEU A 85 -4.91 4.79 8.87
N PRO A 86 -5.99 4.01 8.65
CA PRO A 86 -6.59 3.89 7.33
C PRO A 86 -7.07 5.26 6.86
N PRO A 87 -6.98 5.56 5.55
CA PRO A 87 -7.55 6.79 5.02
C PRO A 87 -9.05 6.81 5.36
N ALA A 88 -9.56 7.98 5.77
CA ALA A 88 -10.98 8.16 6.03
C ALA A 88 -11.77 7.56 4.86
N ALA A 89 -12.73 6.67 5.19
CA ALA A 89 -13.44 5.87 4.20
C ALA A 89 -13.84 6.78 3.04
N ARG A 90 -13.30 6.49 1.85
CA ARG A 90 -13.77 7.16 0.65
C ARG A 90 -15.23 6.74 0.55
N THR A 91 -16.16 7.66 0.82
CA THR A 91 -17.55 7.48 0.42
C THR A 91 -17.48 6.99 -1.02
N PRO A 92 -18.13 5.87 -1.40
CA PRO A 92 -18.15 5.46 -2.79
C PRO A 92 -18.74 6.65 -3.53
N GLN A 93 -17.88 7.42 -4.17
CA GLN A 93 -18.32 8.42 -5.11
C GLN A 93 -18.97 7.58 -6.17
N ARG A 94 -20.31 7.53 -6.11
CA ARG A 94 -21.12 6.94 -7.16
C ARG A 94 -20.49 7.48 -8.44
N GLN A 95 -19.96 6.57 -9.25
CA GLN A 95 -19.78 6.87 -10.65
C GLN A 95 -21.20 6.91 -11.22
N ASP A 96 -21.94 7.93 -10.80
CA ASP A 96 -23.20 8.30 -11.39
C ASP A 96 -22.83 8.88 -12.76
N GLY A 97 -23.11 8.10 -13.80
CA GLY A 97 -23.31 8.62 -15.14
C GLY A 97 -22.10 9.16 -15.90
N ARG A 98 -20.98 8.43 -16.02
CA ARG A 98 -20.04 8.65 -17.16
C ARG A 98 -20.27 7.65 -18.29
N MET A 99 -21.53 7.46 -18.65
CA MET A 99 -21.92 7.28 -20.05
C MET A 99 -22.48 8.63 -20.51
N GLY A 100 -21.72 9.34 -21.35
CA GLY A 100 -22.21 10.51 -22.09
C GLY A 100 -21.80 11.88 -21.53
N PHE A 101 -20.57 12.30 -21.81
CA PHE A 101 -20.34 13.59 -22.47
C PHE A 101 -19.09 13.40 -23.34
N ALA A 102 -19.28 13.40 -24.66
CA ALA A 102 -18.23 13.84 -25.55
C ALA A 102 -17.67 15.13 -24.95
N GLN A 103 -16.36 15.23 -24.75
CA GLN A 103 -15.78 16.55 -24.58
C GLN A 103 -16.12 17.29 -25.89
N PRO A 104 -16.92 18.37 -25.91
CA PRO A 104 -16.76 19.31 -26.99
C PRO A 104 -15.30 19.74 -26.89
N MET A 105 -14.55 19.56 -27.98
CA MET A 105 -13.25 20.20 -28.15
C MET A 105 -13.38 21.62 -27.62
N PRO A 106 -12.43 22.13 -26.81
CA PRO A 106 -12.45 23.54 -26.48
C PRO A 106 -12.49 24.30 -27.80
N VAL A 107 -13.61 24.98 -28.06
CA VAL A 107 -13.65 26.08 -29.02
C VAL A 107 -12.91 27.23 -28.33
N GLY A 108 -11.63 27.00 -28.09
CA GLY A 108 -10.66 28.06 -28.08
C GLY A 108 -10.70 28.60 -29.48
N SER A 109 -11.17 29.83 -29.60
CA SER A 109 -10.94 30.66 -30.75
C SER A 109 -9.46 30.55 -31.12
N TYR A 110 -9.16 29.76 -32.15
CA TYR A 110 -8.06 30.09 -33.02
C TYR A 110 -8.53 31.38 -33.71
N GLY A 111 -8.24 32.51 -33.08
CA GLY A 111 -8.16 33.76 -33.81
C GLY A 111 -7.04 33.56 -34.81
N THR A 112 -7.39 33.15 -36.03
CA THR A 112 -6.49 33.10 -37.16
C THR A 112 -6.15 34.55 -37.51
N ASN A 113 -5.12 35.10 -36.87
CA ASN A 113 -4.27 36.04 -37.56
C ASN A 113 -3.32 35.18 -38.39
N ASP A 114 -3.55 35.13 -39.70
CA ASP A 114 -2.76 34.38 -40.70
C ASP A 114 -1.29 34.85 -40.82
N LEU A 115 -0.75 35.58 -39.83
CA LEU A 115 0.56 36.23 -39.88
C LEU A 115 1.59 35.66 -38.89
N GLU A 116 1.24 34.73 -38.00
CA GLU A 116 2.18 34.16 -37.01
C GLU A 116 2.21 32.62 -36.97
N LEU A 117 2.30 31.99 -38.14
CA LEU A 117 2.67 30.57 -38.19
C LEU A 117 4.21 30.41 -38.04
N PRO A 118 4.69 29.48 -37.19
CA PRO A 118 6.11 29.18 -37.07
C PRO A 118 6.64 28.56 -38.36
N ALA A 119 7.91 28.84 -38.69
CA ALA A 119 8.49 28.55 -40.01
C ALA A 119 8.49 27.07 -40.42
N TRP A 120 8.37 26.14 -39.46
CA TRP A 120 8.29 24.69 -39.76
C TRP A 120 6.88 24.22 -40.18
N ALA A 121 5.85 25.06 -40.02
CA ALA A 121 4.46 24.77 -40.39
C ALA A 121 4.06 25.41 -41.74
N ARG A 122 5.04 25.88 -42.52
CA ARG A 122 4.89 26.28 -43.92
C ARG A 122 5.42 25.10 -44.75
N ASP A 123 4.51 24.45 -45.49
CA ASP A 123 4.68 23.28 -46.38
C ASP A 123 6.01 22.49 -46.32
#